data_AF-A0AAE6ZJD5-F1
#
_entry.id   AF-A0AAE6ZJD5-F1
#
_cell.length_a   1.000
_cell.length_b   1.000
_cell.length_c   1.000
_cell.angle_alpha   90.00
_cell.angle_beta   90.00
_cell.angle_gamma   90.00
#
_symmetry.space_group_name_H-M   'P 1'
#
loop_
_entity.id
_entity.type
_entity.pdbx_description
1 polymer ?
#
loop_
_entity_poly.entity_id
_entity_poly.type
_entity_poly.pdbx_seq_one_letter_code
_entity_poly.pdbx_strand_id
1 'polypeptide(L)'
;MRSFIVICGICCWGIAMISSCGTAVTGETNATALVQPDSVSYINIDTTLIPNDQFGESVKYGRELMLNTARYIGPEGSAGKFLGNKMNCTNCHQDAGTKAFSFNLMSSHDNYPQYRSREGKVLTLAERVNNCVMRPHNGKPLPLDSKEMVAFLSYFKWISTFVPKNKPFKGAKNLHLTFPDIAASPENGQVLYQANCARCHGPNGEGQWNADKSTYVYPPLWGNAAYQPGSSMHRVIKQAEWLKNNMPYDKVTPGKPFLSDKEAIDIAAFVNNDKVHSRPNPKNFDYPHIAEKAIDYDHGPFADTFSVAQHKFGPYQPIIDYWKAKGLKPVY
;
A
#
# COMPACT_ATOMS: atom_id res chain seq x y z
N MET A 1 -76.08 -45.26 -25.92
CA MET A 1 -76.91 -44.06 -25.63
C MET A 1 -75.99 -42.86 -25.50
N ARG A 2 -76.11 -41.94 -26.48
CA ARG A 2 -75.73 -40.51 -26.58
C ARG A 2 -74.46 -39.93 -25.90
N SER A 3 -73.65 -39.37 -26.80
CA SER A 3 -72.52 -38.43 -26.76
C SER A 3 -72.64 -37.22 -25.83
N PHE A 4 -71.51 -36.61 -25.45
CA PHE A 4 -71.18 -35.18 -25.71
C PHE A 4 -69.66 -34.91 -25.61
N ILE A 5 -69.21 -33.96 -26.45
CA ILE A 5 -67.85 -33.46 -26.73
C ILE A 5 -67.67 -32.07 -26.07
N VAL A 6 -66.42 -31.56 -25.95
CA VAL A 6 -65.93 -30.15 -26.15
C VAL A 6 -64.80 -29.87 -25.14
N ILE A 7 -63.50 -29.92 -25.49
CA ILE A 7 -62.61 -28.99 -26.25
C ILE A 7 -61.96 -27.88 -25.39
N CYS A 8 -60.63 -27.87 -25.48
CA CYS A 8 -59.62 -27.04 -24.82
C CYS A 8 -59.49 -25.64 -25.47
N GLY A 9 -59.28 -24.59 -24.66
CA GLY A 9 -59.10 -23.21 -25.12
C GLY A 9 -57.66 -22.73 -24.97
N ILE A 10 -57.05 -22.30 -26.08
CA ILE A 10 -55.77 -21.57 -26.15
C ILE A 10 -56.12 -20.14 -26.59
N CYS A 11 -55.60 -19.13 -25.87
CA CYS A 11 -55.82 -17.72 -26.17
C CYS A 11 -54.50 -17.07 -26.63
N CYS A 12 -54.43 -16.67 -27.90
CA CYS A 12 -53.40 -15.83 -28.51
C CYS A 12 -54.06 -14.62 -29.17
N TRP A 13 -53.85 -13.41 -28.65
CA TRP A 13 -54.15 -12.13 -29.30
C TRP A 13 -52.99 -11.19 -28.92
N GLY A 14 -52.35 -10.40 -29.76
CA GLY A 14 -52.73 -9.86 -31.07
C GLY A 14 -52.29 -8.39 -31.07
N ILE A 15 -51.25 -8.06 -31.85
CA ILE A 15 -50.59 -6.75 -31.95
C ILE A 15 -51.52 -5.75 -32.67
N ALA A 16 -51.60 -4.51 -32.17
CA ALA A 16 -52.17 -3.38 -32.90
C ALA A 16 -51.08 -2.32 -33.16
N MET A 17 -50.80 -2.10 -34.44
CA MET A 17 -50.00 -1.00 -34.98
C MET A 17 -50.92 0.22 -35.21
N ILE A 18 -50.50 1.40 -34.77
CA ILE A 18 -51.08 2.68 -35.20
C ILE A 18 -49.94 3.53 -35.75
N SER A 19 -50.01 3.83 -37.04
CA SER A 19 -49.18 4.83 -37.73
C SER A 19 -49.85 6.19 -37.62
N SER A 20 -49.10 7.22 -37.25
CA SER A 20 -49.47 8.62 -37.46
C SER A 20 -48.23 9.40 -37.89
N CYS A 21 -48.27 9.93 -39.12
CA CYS A 21 -47.31 10.88 -39.65
C CYS A 21 -47.63 12.30 -39.17
N GLY A 22 -46.62 13.04 -38.71
CA GLY A 22 -46.78 14.47 -38.37
C GLY A 22 -45.46 15.17 -38.06
N THR A 23 -44.90 15.81 -39.09
CA THR A 23 -44.06 17.03 -39.10
C THR A 23 -42.80 17.13 -38.23
N ALA A 24 -41.67 17.28 -38.92
CA ALA A 24 -40.38 17.65 -38.37
C ALA A 24 -40.44 18.99 -37.63
N VAL A 25 -40.05 18.96 -36.36
CA VAL A 25 -39.61 20.13 -35.61
C VAL A 25 -38.11 19.95 -35.37
N THR A 26 -37.31 20.79 -36.01
CA THR A 26 -35.87 20.95 -35.75
C THR A 26 -35.69 21.53 -34.35
N GLY A 27 -35.57 20.67 -33.36
CA GLY A 27 -35.03 21.00 -32.05
C GLY A 27 -33.56 20.60 -32.02
N GLU A 28 -32.66 21.58 -31.96
CA GLU A 28 -31.28 21.37 -31.55
C GLU A 28 -31.28 20.83 -30.12
N THR A 29 -31.32 19.50 -29.99
CA THR A 29 -30.90 18.86 -28.76
C THR A 29 -29.39 18.97 -28.73
N ASN A 30 -28.89 19.96 -28.00
CA ASN A 30 -27.56 19.91 -27.42
C ASN A 30 -27.46 18.58 -26.68
N ALA A 31 -26.91 17.58 -27.37
CA ALA A 31 -26.46 16.35 -26.75
C ALA A 31 -25.38 16.80 -25.78
N THR A 32 -25.76 16.98 -24.51
CA THR A 32 -24.83 17.04 -23.41
C THR A 32 -24.00 15.78 -23.54
N ALA A 33 -22.79 15.93 -24.11
CA ALA A 33 -21.84 14.85 -24.19
C ALA A 33 -21.74 14.33 -22.76
N LEU A 34 -22.22 13.11 -22.56
CA LEU A 34 -21.96 12.37 -21.35
C LEU A 34 -20.45 12.31 -21.28
N VAL A 35 -19.87 13.16 -20.43
CA VAL A 35 -18.45 13.10 -20.10
C VAL A 35 -18.27 11.69 -19.58
N GLN A 36 -17.71 10.82 -20.43
CA GLN A 36 -17.27 9.53 -19.96
C GLN A 36 -16.30 9.81 -18.82
N PRO A 37 -16.50 9.23 -17.62
CA PRO A 37 -15.55 9.42 -16.55
C PRO A 37 -14.20 8.93 -17.09
N ASP A 38 -13.21 9.83 -17.12
CA ASP A 38 -11.85 9.54 -17.55
C ASP A 38 -11.46 8.14 -17.07
N SER A 39 -11.25 7.21 -18.01
CA SER A 39 -10.67 5.91 -17.71
C SER A 39 -9.20 6.17 -17.38
N VAL A 40 -8.95 6.63 -16.15
CA VAL A 40 -7.61 7.02 -15.75
C VAL A 40 -6.73 5.77 -15.70
N SER A 41 -5.92 5.60 -16.73
CA SER A 41 -5.00 4.47 -16.84
C SER A 41 -3.82 4.64 -15.89
N TYR A 42 -3.62 3.67 -15.01
CA TYR A 42 -2.40 3.56 -14.22
C TYR A 42 -1.31 2.90 -15.06
N ILE A 43 -0.04 3.22 -14.79
CA ILE A 43 1.07 2.63 -15.51
C ILE A 43 1.13 1.13 -15.19
N ASN A 44 0.95 0.30 -16.21
CA ASN A 44 1.15 -1.14 -16.14
C ASN A 44 2.45 -1.49 -16.88
N ILE A 45 3.26 -2.37 -16.29
CA ILE A 45 4.55 -2.78 -16.84
C ILE A 45 4.40 -4.16 -17.50
N ASP A 46 4.67 -4.21 -18.80
CA ASP A 46 4.83 -5.46 -19.53
C ASP A 46 6.24 -6.04 -19.31
N THR A 47 6.31 -7.14 -18.57
CA THR A 47 7.57 -7.82 -18.26
C THR A 47 8.21 -8.52 -19.47
N THR A 48 7.48 -8.68 -20.57
CA THR A 48 8.06 -9.21 -21.82
C THR A 48 9.03 -8.21 -22.48
N LEU A 49 8.97 -6.93 -22.07
CA LEU A 49 9.89 -5.86 -22.50
C LEU A 49 11.22 -5.85 -21.73
N ILE A 50 11.45 -6.80 -20.81
CA ILE A 50 12.77 -6.95 -20.20
C ILE A 50 13.77 -7.36 -21.29
N PRO A 51 14.91 -6.66 -21.46
CA PRO A 51 15.90 -6.99 -22.47
C PRO A 51 16.37 -8.46 -22.36
N ASN A 52 16.73 -9.06 -23.49
CA ASN A 52 17.30 -10.41 -23.53
C ASN A 52 18.84 -10.35 -23.57
N ASP A 53 19.42 -9.71 -22.55
CA ASP A 53 20.86 -9.56 -22.35
C ASP A 53 21.24 -9.71 -20.87
N GLN A 54 22.52 -9.54 -20.54
CA GLN A 54 23.01 -9.66 -19.16
C GLN A 54 22.36 -8.66 -18.19
N PHE A 55 22.00 -7.46 -18.66
CA PHE A 55 21.29 -6.49 -17.84
C PHE A 55 19.85 -6.99 -17.58
N GLY A 56 19.17 -7.49 -18.61
CA GLY A 56 17.86 -8.10 -18.49
C GLY A 56 17.81 -9.29 -17.54
N GLU A 57 18.84 -10.14 -17.51
CA GLU A 57 18.93 -11.21 -16.51
C GLU A 57 19.05 -10.67 -15.08
N SER A 58 19.79 -9.57 -14.88
CA SER A 58 19.84 -8.86 -13.60
C SER A 58 18.48 -8.27 -13.21
N VAL A 59 17.74 -7.70 -14.17
CA VAL A 59 16.38 -7.17 -13.98
C VAL A 59 15.40 -8.29 -13.59
N LYS A 60 15.42 -9.43 -14.29
CA LYS A 60 14.60 -10.60 -13.96
C LYS A 60 14.90 -11.07 -12.54
N TYR A 61 16.17 -11.18 -12.17
CA TYR A 61 16.54 -11.59 -10.81
C TYR A 61 16.13 -10.57 -9.74
N GLY A 62 16.25 -9.27 -10.01
CA GLY A 62 15.79 -8.22 -9.09
C GLY A 62 14.28 -8.26 -8.87
N ARG A 63 13.51 -8.53 -9.92
CA ARG A 63 12.06 -8.73 -9.81
C ARG A 63 11.73 -9.99 -9.00
N GLU A 64 12.45 -11.09 -9.22
CA GLU A 64 12.28 -12.31 -8.43
C GLU A 64 12.60 -12.09 -6.96
N LEU A 65 13.63 -11.31 -6.64
CA LEU A 65 13.95 -10.92 -5.27
C LEU A 65 12.83 -10.08 -4.62
N MET A 66 12.15 -9.22 -5.38
CA MET A 66 10.99 -8.46 -4.87
C MET A 66 9.81 -9.40 -4.54
N LEU A 67 9.49 -10.33 -5.44
CA LEU A 67 8.36 -11.25 -5.32
C LEU A 67 8.59 -12.33 -4.26
N ASN A 68 9.81 -12.86 -4.19
CA ASN A 68 10.18 -14.05 -3.46
C ASN A 68 11.33 -13.76 -2.48
N THR A 69 11.35 -12.58 -1.85
CA THR A 69 12.45 -12.10 -1.00
C THR A 69 12.87 -13.13 0.05
N ALA A 70 11.92 -13.74 0.77
CA ALA A 70 12.19 -14.73 1.80
C ALA A 70 12.88 -15.99 1.24
N ARG A 71 12.54 -16.41 0.02
CA ARG A 71 13.16 -17.56 -0.66
C ARG A 71 14.65 -17.35 -0.93
N TYR A 72 15.05 -16.13 -1.28
CA TYR A 72 16.42 -15.83 -1.69
C TYR A 72 17.28 -15.34 -0.53
N ILE A 73 16.77 -14.40 0.26
CA ILE A 73 17.57 -13.72 1.29
C ILE A 73 16.99 -13.84 2.71
N GLY A 74 15.92 -14.63 2.87
CA GLY A 74 15.27 -14.89 4.15
C GLY A 74 16.08 -15.77 5.12
N PRO A 75 15.50 -16.18 6.26
CA PRO A 75 16.18 -17.02 7.24
C PRO A 75 16.71 -18.35 6.68
N GLU A 76 16.02 -18.91 5.68
CA GLU A 76 16.43 -20.10 4.91
C GLU A 76 16.77 -19.76 3.45
N GLY A 77 17.20 -18.53 3.18
CA GLY A 77 17.42 -18.03 1.83
C GLY A 77 18.55 -18.75 1.07
N SER A 78 18.32 -19.00 -0.22
CA SER A 78 19.29 -19.68 -1.11
C SER A 78 20.48 -18.82 -1.54
N ALA A 79 20.32 -17.49 -1.53
CA ALA A 79 21.36 -16.50 -1.87
C ALA A 79 21.99 -15.86 -0.61
N GLY A 80 21.48 -16.16 0.57
CA GLY A 80 22.04 -15.74 1.84
C GLY A 80 20.98 -15.56 2.92
N LYS A 81 21.43 -15.35 4.16
CA LYS A 81 20.55 -15.20 5.33
C LYS A 81 20.66 -13.77 5.84
N PHE A 82 19.86 -12.88 5.26
CA PHE A 82 19.89 -11.45 5.56
C PHE A 82 18.66 -10.98 6.34
N LEU A 83 17.51 -11.64 6.20
CA LEU A 83 16.29 -11.26 6.92
C LEU A 83 16.13 -12.02 8.25
N GLY A 84 15.42 -11.41 9.19
CA GLY A 84 14.99 -12.01 10.46
C GLY A 84 13.55 -12.56 10.42
N ASN A 85 12.82 -12.38 9.32
CA ASN A 85 11.48 -12.93 9.11
C ASN A 85 11.29 -13.45 7.68
N LYS A 86 10.15 -14.11 7.43
CA LYS A 86 9.79 -14.70 6.13
C LYS A 86 8.79 -13.85 5.32
N MET A 87 8.78 -12.53 5.53
CA MET A 87 7.98 -11.63 4.69
C MET A 87 8.70 -11.34 3.36
N ASN A 88 7.93 -11.00 2.34
CA ASN A 88 8.43 -10.51 1.05
C ASN A 88 8.27 -9.00 0.93
N CYS A 89 9.12 -8.35 0.12
CA CYS A 89 9.00 -6.93 -0.18
C CYS A 89 7.60 -6.58 -0.72
N THR A 90 7.00 -7.49 -1.49
CA THR A 90 5.63 -7.36 -2.03
C THR A 90 4.51 -7.35 -1.00
N ASN A 91 4.77 -7.72 0.25
CA ASN A 91 3.77 -7.58 1.30
C ASN A 91 3.41 -6.10 1.58
N CYS A 92 4.30 -5.15 1.24
CA CYS A 92 4.03 -3.71 1.31
C CYS A 92 4.11 -3.02 -0.05
N HIS A 93 5.00 -3.49 -0.94
CA HIS A 93 5.24 -2.94 -2.27
C HIS A 93 4.59 -3.86 -3.32
N GLN A 94 3.26 -3.83 -3.44
CA GLN A 94 2.51 -4.79 -4.25
C GLN A 94 2.90 -4.73 -5.75
N ASP A 95 2.67 -5.83 -6.45
CA ASP A 95 3.05 -6.04 -7.87
C ASP A 95 4.54 -5.77 -8.12
N ALA A 96 5.41 -6.35 -7.29
CA ALA A 96 6.86 -6.10 -7.29
C ALA A 96 7.23 -4.60 -7.17
N GLY A 97 6.36 -3.79 -6.56
CA GLY A 97 6.57 -2.35 -6.35
C GLY A 97 6.00 -1.46 -7.45
N THR A 98 5.21 -2.00 -8.39
CA THR A 98 4.64 -1.22 -9.50
C THR A 98 3.16 -0.88 -9.29
N LYS A 99 2.49 -1.48 -8.30
CA LYS A 99 1.08 -1.18 -8.03
C LYS A 99 0.89 0.29 -7.64
N ALA A 100 -0.09 0.95 -8.24
CA ALA A 100 -0.48 2.31 -7.88
C ALA A 100 -0.92 2.39 -6.41
N PHE A 101 -0.50 3.47 -5.72
CA PHE A 101 -0.82 3.77 -4.32
C PHE A 101 -0.39 2.69 -3.30
N SER A 102 0.59 1.85 -3.64
CA SER A 102 1.07 0.74 -2.79
C SER A 102 2.55 0.92 -2.44
N PHE A 103 2.90 2.09 -1.90
CA PHE A 103 4.31 2.53 -1.79
C PHE A 103 5.10 2.26 -3.07
N ASN A 104 4.58 2.78 -4.18
CA ASN A 104 5.12 2.52 -5.51
C ASN A 104 6.62 2.87 -5.57
N LEU A 105 7.41 1.98 -6.19
CA LEU A 105 8.86 2.06 -6.26
C LEU A 105 9.38 2.51 -7.63
N MET A 106 8.51 2.77 -8.61
CA MET A 106 8.92 2.99 -10.00
C MET A 106 9.85 4.20 -10.17
N SER A 107 9.69 5.27 -9.37
CA SER A 107 10.61 6.42 -9.41
C SER A 107 11.83 6.29 -8.48
N SER A 108 12.02 5.17 -7.78
CA SER A 108 13.07 5.08 -6.75
C SER A 108 14.47 5.24 -7.32
N HIS A 109 14.73 4.76 -8.53
CA HIS A 109 16.05 4.93 -9.14
C HIS A 109 16.37 6.39 -9.47
N ASP A 110 15.40 7.17 -9.95
CA ASP A 110 15.62 8.59 -10.27
C ASP A 110 15.66 9.48 -9.03
N ASN A 111 14.99 9.07 -7.94
CA ASN A 111 14.85 9.88 -6.74
C ASN A 111 16.05 9.78 -5.78
N TYR A 112 17.02 8.90 -6.04
CA TYR A 112 18.19 8.69 -5.18
C TYR A 112 19.48 9.07 -5.93
N PRO A 113 20.48 9.67 -5.25
CA PRO A 113 20.60 9.83 -3.79
C PRO A 113 19.63 10.87 -3.18
N GLN A 114 19.14 10.60 -1.96
CA GLN A 114 18.14 11.43 -1.29
C GLN A 114 18.49 11.66 0.19
N TYR A 115 18.32 12.88 0.70
CA TYR A 115 18.35 13.14 2.13
C TYR A 115 17.19 12.44 2.85
N ARG A 116 17.49 11.76 3.98
CA ARG A 116 16.52 11.03 4.79
C ARG A 116 16.62 11.49 6.25
N SER A 117 15.58 12.17 6.74
CA SER A 117 15.51 12.71 8.11
C SER A 117 15.69 11.67 9.22
N ARG A 118 15.24 10.44 8.99
CA ARG A 118 15.43 9.32 9.95
C ARG A 118 16.92 9.05 10.17
N GLU A 119 17.71 8.99 9.11
CA GLU A 119 19.16 8.76 9.18
C GLU A 119 19.98 10.05 9.33
N GLY A 120 19.39 11.22 9.10
CA GLY A 120 20.09 12.51 9.13
C GLY A 120 21.18 12.67 8.07
N LYS A 121 21.08 11.93 6.96
CA LYS A 121 22.08 11.96 5.87
C LYS A 121 21.46 11.69 4.50
N VAL A 122 22.25 11.97 3.47
CA VAL A 122 21.96 11.55 2.10
C VAL A 122 22.23 10.05 1.98
N LEU A 123 21.23 9.30 1.55
CA LEU A 123 21.34 7.86 1.26
C LEU A 123 21.44 7.62 -0.24
N THR A 124 22.22 6.61 -0.61
CA THR A 124 22.12 5.92 -1.89
C THR A 124 20.85 5.06 -1.96
N LEU A 125 20.45 4.63 -3.16
CA LEU A 125 19.34 3.68 -3.30
C LEU A 125 19.66 2.33 -2.65
N ALA A 126 20.91 1.88 -2.70
CA ALA A 126 21.35 0.64 -2.06
C ALA A 126 21.18 0.69 -0.52
N GLU A 127 21.59 1.79 0.11
CA GLU A 127 21.34 2.01 1.53
C GLU A 127 19.84 2.05 1.85
N ARG A 128 19.03 2.62 0.95
CA ARG A 128 17.57 2.63 1.12
C ARG A 128 16.96 1.23 1.04
N VAL A 129 17.42 0.36 0.14
CA VAL A 129 17.03 -1.06 0.12
C VAL A 129 17.41 -1.73 1.44
N ASN A 130 18.62 -1.48 1.93
CA ASN A 130 19.06 -2.01 3.22
C ASN A 130 18.24 -1.50 4.40
N ASN A 131 17.67 -0.29 4.37
CA ASN A 131 16.71 0.14 5.39
C ASN A 131 15.46 -0.76 5.41
N CYS A 132 14.98 -1.23 4.26
CA CYS A 132 13.84 -2.16 4.20
C CYS A 132 14.22 -3.54 4.77
N VAL A 133 15.43 -4.02 4.47
CA VAL A 133 15.98 -5.28 5.00
C VAL A 133 16.15 -5.22 6.52
N MET A 134 16.70 -4.12 7.03
CA MET A 134 17.02 -3.99 8.46
C MET A 134 15.82 -3.68 9.33
N ARG A 135 14.78 -3.03 8.78
CA ARG A 135 13.63 -2.55 9.56
C ARG A 135 12.40 -3.47 9.37
N PRO A 136 11.58 -3.39 8.31
CA PRO A 136 10.47 -4.33 8.11
C PRO A 136 10.84 -5.81 8.22
N HIS A 137 12.03 -6.19 7.77
CA HIS A 137 12.48 -7.58 7.76
C HIS A 137 13.36 -7.99 8.95
N ASN A 138 13.60 -7.09 9.91
CA ASN A 138 14.41 -7.34 11.12
C ASN A 138 15.80 -7.96 10.82
N GLY A 139 16.37 -7.58 9.68
CA GLY A 139 17.55 -8.22 9.11
C GLY A 139 18.87 -7.48 9.36
N LYS A 140 19.90 -7.94 8.65
CA LYS A 140 21.21 -7.30 8.52
C LYS A 140 21.41 -6.83 7.07
N PRO A 141 22.14 -5.74 6.84
CA PRO A 141 22.33 -5.20 5.50
C PRO A 141 23.01 -6.21 4.57
N LEU A 142 22.62 -6.19 3.30
CA LEU A 142 23.38 -6.81 2.23
C LEU A 142 24.61 -5.93 1.92
N PRO A 143 25.74 -6.53 1.46
CA PRO A 143 26.82 -5.76 0.86
C PRO A 143 26.28 -4.88 -0.29
N LEU A 144 26.74 -3.64 -0.38
CA LEU A 144 26.21 -2.67 -1.34
C LEU A 144 26.49 -3.06 -2.81
N ASP A 145 27.49 -3.90 -3.02
CA ASP A 145 27.96 -4.46 -4.29
C ASP A 145 27.58 -5.94 -4.48
N SER A 146 26.75 -6.51 -3.60
CA SER A 146 26.32 -7.91 -3.75
C SER A 146 25.50 -8.10 -5.02
N LYS A 147 25.52 -9.33 -5.56
CA LYS A 147 24.71 -9.71 -6.73
C LYS A 147 23.23 -9.36 -6.54
N GLU A 148 22.68 -9.60 -5.35
CA GLU A 148 21.29 -9.33 -4.98
C GLU A 148 21.01 -7.82 -4.92
N MET A 149 21.91 -7.03 -4.33
CA MET A 149 21.76 -5.58 -4.27
C MET A 149 21.78 -4.99 -5.68
N VAL A 150 22.77 -5.37 -6.49
CA VAL A 150 22.87 -4.95 -7.89
C VAL A 150 21.61 -5.34 -8.68
N ALA A 151 21.05 -6.54 -8.45
CA ALA A 151 19.83 -6.98 -9.10
C ALA A 151 18.60 -6.13 -8.71
N PHE A 152 18.42 -5.79 -7.42
CA PHE A 152 17.39 -4.84 -7.01
C PHE A 152 17.53 -3.49 -7.73
N LEU A 153 18.74 -2.94 -7.78
CA LEU A 153 19.00 -1.67 -8.43
C LEU A 153 18.76 -1.73 -9.95
N SER A 154 19.17 -2.82 -10.62
CA SER A 154 18.87 -3.08 -12.03
C SER A 154 17.37 -3.10 -12.30
N TYR A 155 16.61 -3.81 -11.47
CA TYR A 155 15.16 -3.85 -11.59
C TYR A 155 14.53 -2.46 -11.39
N PHE A 156 14.94 -1.72 -10.35
CA PHE A 156 14.46 -0.35 -10.11
C PHE A 156 14.85 0.62 -11.23
N LYS A 157 16.04 0.48 -11.80
CA LYS A 157 16.47 1.23 -12.98
C LYS A 157 15.53 0.96 -14.15
N TRP A 158 15.23 -0.31 -14.43
CA TRP A 158 14.36 -0.70 -15.53
C TRP A 158 12.91 -0.22 -15.32
N ILE A 159 12.27 -0.44 -14.17
CA ILE A 159 10.89 0.05 -13.97
C ILE A 159 10.78 1.58 -14.00
N SER A 160 11.86 2.30 -13.70
CA SER A 160 11.90 3.77 -13.77
C SER A 160 11.85 4.33 -15.19
N THR A 161 12.04 3.51 -16.22
CA THR A 161 11.93 3.97 -17.62
C THR A 161 10.48 4.14 -18.05
N PHE A 162 9.53 3.55 -17.33
CA PHE A 162 8.10 3.61 -17.64
C PHE A 162 7.38 4.82 -17.03
N VAL A 163 8.05 5.58 -16.16
CA VAL A 163 7.46 6.77 -15.50
C VAL A 163 7.99 8.06 -16.12
N PRO A 164 7.19 9.14 -16.14
CA PRO A 164 7.66 10.46 -16.55
C PRO A 164 8.85 10.93 -15.71
N LYS A 165 9.93 11.36 -16.36
CA LYS A 165 11.10 11.93 -15.68
C LYS A 165 10.75 13.31 -15.11
N ASN A 166 11.17 13.58 -13.87
CA ASN A 166 11.02 14.85 -13.17
C ASN A 166 9.56 15.36 -13.05
N LYS A 167 8.57 14.48 -13.19
CA LYS A 167 7.15 14.83 -13.09
C LYS A 167 6.41 13.81 -12.23
N PRO A 168 5.42 14.23 -11.42
CA PRO A 168 4.58 13.29 -10.69
C PRO A 168 3.72 12.48 -11.67
N PHE A 169 3.40 11.25 -11.29
CA PHE A 169 2.42 10.42 -11.98
C PHE A 169 1.37 9.91 -10.98
N LYS A 170 0.16 9.64 -11.47
CA LYS A 170 -0.93 9.16 -10.62
C LYS A 170 -0.60 7.78 -10.07
N GLY A 171 -0.79 7.59 -8.77
CA GLY A 171 -0.45 6.33 -8.09
C GLY A 171 0.98 6.25 -7.56
N ALA A 172 1.83 7.26 -7.79
CA ALA A 172 3.19 7.29 -7.25
C ALA A 172 3.21 7.33 -5.70
N LYS A 173 2.31 8.10 -5.11
CA LYS A 173 2.10 8.18 -3.65
C LYS A 173 0.86 7.39 -3.26
N ASN A 174 0.77 7.01 -1.99
CA ASN A 174 -0.47 6.46 -1.42
C ASN A 174 -1.61 7.48 -1.49
N LEU A 175 -2.85 7.02 -1.30
CA LEU A 175 -3.99 7.92 -1.24
C LEU A 175 -3.86 8.84 -0.02
N HIS A 176 -4.14 10.12 -0.23
CA HIS A 176 -4.12 11.11 0.84
C HIS A 176 -5.17 10.77 1.90
N LEU A 177 -4.81 10.97 3.16
CA LEU A 177 -5.69 10.83 4.31
C LEU A 177 -6.16 12.22 4.76
N THR A 178 -7.46 12.45 4.82
CA THR A 178 -8.03 13.62 5.51
C THR A 178 -8.00 13.32 6.99
N PHE A 179 -7.34 14.17 7.78
CA PHE A 179 -7.22 13.94 9.21
C PHE A 179 -8.54 14.21 9.93
N PRO A 180 -9.06 13.26 10.71
CA PRO A 180 -10.15 13.54 11.63
C PRO A 180 -9.70 14.53 12.72
N ASP A 181 -10.63 15.36 13.19
CA ASP A 181 -10.41 16.29 14.32
C ASP A 181 -10.36 15.57 15.69
N ILE A 182 -10.44 14.24 15.68
CA ILE A 182 -10.38 13.38 16.86
C ILE A 182 -9.24 12.37 16.73
N ALA A 183 -8.76 11.87 17.88
CA ALA A 183 -7.79 10.78 17.89
C ALA A 183 -8.36 9.52 17.21
N ALA A 184 -7.49 8.75 16.59
CA ALA A 184 -7.79 7.40 16.14
C ALA A 184 -8.13 6.52 17.37
N SER A 185 -9.12 5.64 17.21
CA SER A 185 -9.56 4.71 18.27
C SER A 185 -9.08 3.30 17.94
N PRO A 186 -8.09 2.76 18.69
CA PRO A 186 -7.72 1.35 18.61
C PRO A 186 -8.88 0.41 18.88
N GLU A 187 -9.84 0.79 19.72
CA GLU A 187 -11.00 -0.02 20.09
C GLU A 187 -11.95 -0.18 18.89
N ASN A 188 -12.26 0.92 18.19
CA ASN A 188 -13.02 0.84 16.94
C ASN A 188 -12.22 0.13 15.84
N GLY A 189 -10.91 0.36 15.80
CA GLY A 189 -9.98 -0.33 14.90
C GLY A 189 -10.01 -1.84 15.06
N GLN A 190 -10.14 -2.34 16.29
CA GLN A 190 -10.28 -3.77 16.58
C GLN A 190 -11.58 -4.34 15.98
N VAL A 191 -12.71 -3.64 16.14
CA VAL A 191 -14.00 -4.06 15.57
C VAL A 191 -13.89 -4.14 14.04
N LEU A 192 -13.33 -3.11 13.42
CA LEU A 192 -13.11 -3.04 11.98
C LEU A 192 -12.14 -4.11 11.48
N TYR A 193 -11.08 -4.40 12.24
CA TYR A 193 -10.12 -5.45 11.94
C TYR A 193 -10.79 -6.82 11.90
N GLN A 194 -11.63 -7.14 12.88
CA GLN A 194 -12.35 -8.42 12.90
C GLN A 194 -13.31 -8.54 11.72
N ALA A 195 -14.02 -7.46 11.38
CA ALA A 195 -14.95 -7.46 10.26
C ALA A 195 -14.26 -7.56 8.88
N ASN A 196 -13.08 -6.95 8.72
CA ASN A 196 -12.51 -6.69 7.40
C ASN A 196 -11.13 -7.30 7.13
N CYS A 197 -10.40 -7.74 8.15
CA CYS A 197 -8.98 -8.10 8.02
C CYS A 197 -8.66 -9.51 8.56
N ALA A 198 -9.28 -9.91 9.67
CA ALA A 198 -8.95 -11.14 10.41
C ALA A 198 -9.08 -12.43 9.57
N ARG A 199 -9.98 -12.45 8.58
CA ARG A 199 -10.14 -13.62 7.68
C ARG A 199 -8.89 -13.96 6.86
N CYS A 200 -7.99 -12.99 6.65
CA CYS A 200 -6.73 -13.17 5.91
C CYS A 200 -5.52 -13.09 6.84
N HIS A 201 -5.48 -12.10 7.72
CA HIS A 201 -4.34 -11.86 8.61
C HIS A 201 -4.40 -12.63 9.94
N GLY A 202 -5.47 -13.39 10.17
CA GLY A 202 -5.71 -14.14 11.40
C GLY A 202 -6.31 -13.28 12.52
N PRO A 203 -7.06 -13.88 13.45
CA PRO A 203 -7.65 -13.15 14.59
C PRO A 203 -6.59 -12.55 15.52
N ASN A 204 -5.37 -13.09 15.51
CA ASN A 204 -4.23 -12.63 16.29
C ASN A 204 -3.12 -12.03 15.40
N GLY A 205 -3.44 -11.59 14.18
CA GLY A 205 -2.50 -10.92 13.28
C GLY A 205 -1.30 -11.76 12.86
N GLU A 206 -1.37 -13.08 13.04
CA GLU A 206 -0.31 -14.05 12.80
C GLU A 206 -0.01 -14.27 11.31
N GLY A 207 -0.89 -13.77 10.43
CA GLY A 207 -0.82 -13.97 8.99
C GLY A 207 -1.20 -15.39 8.57
N GLN A 208 -0.99 -15.67 7.29
CA GLN A 208 -1.21 -17.00 6.72
C GLN A 208 0.03 -17.43 5.94
N TRP A 209 0.59 -18.57 6.32
CA TRP A 209 1.68 -19.21 5.59
C TRP A 209 1.23 -19.72 4.23
N ASN A 210 2.16 -19.79 3.28
CA ASN A 210 1.99 -20.64 2.11
C ASN A 210 2.11 -22.13 2.50
N ALA A 211 1.79 -23.03 1.56
CA ALA A 211 1.69 -24.47 1.84
C ALA A 211 2.96 -25.09 2.43
N ASP A 212 4.14 -24.68 1.96
CA ASP A 212 5.44 -25.21 2.41
C ASP A 212 6.07 -24.40 3.56
N LYS A 213 5.39 -23.36 4.07
CA LYS A 213 5.85 -22.46 5.14
C LYS A 213 7.20 -21.78 4.84
N SER A 214 7.54 -21.61 3.56
CA SER A 214 8.71 -20.84 3.15
C SER A 214 8.46 -19.33 3.19
N THR A 215 7.21 -18.89 3.08
CA THR A 215 6.81 -17.47 3.15
C THR A 215 5.34 -17.31 3.54
N TYR A 216 4.92 -16.07 3.77
CA TYR A 216 3.52 -15.73 3.99
C TYR A 216 2.76 -15.44 2.68
N VAL A 217 1.54 -15.96 2.58
CA VAL A 217 0.51 -15.50 1.62
C VAL A 217 -0.06 -14.17 2.10
N TYR A 218 -0.48 -14.13 3.37
CA TYR A 218 -0.87 -12.89 4.06
C TYR A 218 0.12 -12.62 5.18
N PRO A 219 0.81 -11.46 5.18
CA PRO A 219 1.88 -11.20 6.13
C PRO A 219 1.35 -11.11 7.57
N PRO A 220 2.18 -11.47 8.56
CA PRO A 220 1.89 -11.18 9.95
C PRO A 220 1.87 -9.67 10.16
N LEU A 221 0.88 -9.19 10.87
CA LEU A 221 0.71 -7.77 11.15
C LEU A 221 1.41 -7.36 12.43
N TRP A 222 1.51 -8.26 13.42
CA TRP A 222 2.28 -8.12 14.66
C TRP A 222 2.88 -9.48 15.10
N GLY A 223 3.53 -9.52 16.27
CA GLY A 223 4.29 -10.67 16.74
C GLY A 223 5.72 -10.71 16.20
N ASN A 224 6.49 -11.72 16.64
CA ASN A 224 7.94 -11.81 16.38
C ASN A 224 8.33 -11.86 14.90
N ALA A 225 7.42 -12.31 14.02
CA ALA A 225 7.66 -12.40 12.58
C ALA A 225 7.27 -11.12 11.82
N ALA A 226 6.60 -10.16 12.45
CA ALA A 226 6.15 -8.93 11.81
C ALA A 226 7.24 -7.85 11.76
N TYR A 227 6.88 -6.70 11.19
CA TYR A 227 7.73 -5.51 11.16
C TYR A 227 7.82 -4.85 12.54
N GLN A 228 9.00 -4.28 12.82
CA GLN A 228 9.27 -3.49 14.03
C GLN A 228 8.86 -2.00 13.89
N PRO A 229 8.82 -1.24 15.00
CA PRO A 229 8.59 0.22 15.02
C PRO A 229 9.47 1.09 14.12
N GLY A 230 10.65 0.60 13.71
CA GLY A 230 11.47 1.28 12.71
C GLY A 230 10.86 1.30 11.29
N SER A 231 9.86 0.48 11.00
CA SER A 231 9.20 0.39 9.69
C SER A 231 8.26 1.58 9.43
N SER A 232 8.17 2.03 8.18
CA SER A 232 7.14 3.00 7.79
C SER A 232 5.72 2.48 8.01
N MET A 233 5.51 1.17 7.95
CA MET A 233 4.19 0.56 8.19
C MET A 233 3.75 0.60 9.65
N HIS A 234 4.66 0.86 10.59
CA HIS A 234 4.30 1.05 12.00
C HIS A 234 3.77 2.45 12.31
N ARG A 235 3.98 3.40 11.39
CA ARG A 235 3.47 4.77 11.54
C ARG A 235 2.00 4.83 11.13
N VAL A 236 1.14 5.32 12.02
CA VAL A 236 -0.32 5.23 11.88
C VAL A 236 -0.83 5.98 10.64
N ILE A 237 -0.31 7.18 10.35
CA ILE A 237 -0.74 7.93 9.15
C ILE A 237 -0.32 7.18 7.89
N LYS A 238 0.94 6.74 7.81
CA LYS A 238 1.45 6.02 6.63
C LYS A 238 0.71 4.71 6.36
N GLN A 239 0.39 3.96 7.41
CA GLN A 239 -0.39 2.73 7.27
C GLN A 239 -1.81 3.05 6.81
N ALA A 240 -2.48 4.04 7.40
CA ALA A 240 -3.83 4.44 6.99
C ALA A 240 -3.88 4.87 5.51
N GLU A 241 -2.94 5.71 5.06
CA GLU A 241 -2.80 6.09 3.64
C GLU A 241 -2.66 4.87 2.72
N TRP A 242 -1.88 3.87 3.16
CA TRP A 242 -1.68 2.62 2.41
C TRP A 242 -2.94 1.74 2.41
N LEU A 243 -3.60 1.57 3.56
CA LEU A 243 -4.80 0.72 3.70
C LEU A 243 -5.89 1.15 2.73
N LYS A 244 -6.12 2.46 2.56
CA LYS A 244 -7.17 3.01 1.68
C LYS A 244 -7.20 2.38 0.30
N ASN A 245 -6.06 2.16 -0.35
CA ASN A 245 -6.02 1.61 -1.71
C ASN A 245 -5.68 0.12 -1.78
N ASN A 246 -5.29 -0.50 -0.67
CA ASN A 246 -4.69 -1.83 -0.68
C ASN A 246 -5.45 -2.84 0.17
N MET A 247 -6.36 -2.38 1.05
CA MET A 247 -7.10 -3.25 1.97
C MET A 247 -8.57 -2.82 2.16
N PRO A 248 -9.49 -3.80 2.34
CA PRO A 248 -9.30 -5.23 2.14
C PRO A 248 -8.98 -5.55 0.67
N TYR A 249 -8.01 -6.44 0.43
CA TYR A 249 -7.44 -6.68 -0.90
C TYR A 249 -8.49 -7.03 -1.97
N ASP A 250 -9.51 -7.78 -1.58
CA ASP A 250 -10.64 -8.25 -2.40
C ASP A 250 -11.74 -7.20 -2.65
N LYS A 251 -11.71 -6.06 -1.95
CA LYS A 251 -12.75 -5.01 -2.05
C LYS A 251 -12.25 -3.72 -2.69
N VAL A 252 -10.96 -3.44 -2.62
CA VAL A 252 -10.38 -2.20 -3.16
C VAL A 252 -10.21 -2.28 -4.67
N THR A 253 -10.41 -1.15 -5.34
CA THR A 253 -9.99 -0.97 -6.75
C THR A 253 -9.08 0.26 -6.86
N PRO A 254 -8.15 0.32 -7.82
CA PRO A 254 -7.18 1.41 -7.89
C PRO A 254 -7.80 2.82 -7.92
N GLY A 255 -7.49 3.62 -6.88
CA GLY A 255 -7.98 4.97 -6.68
C GLY A 255 -9.37 5.07 -6.04
N LYS A 256 -10.02 3.94 -5.72
CA LYS A 256 -11.34 3.88 -5.11
C LYS A 256 -11.25 3.11 -3.79
N PRO A 257 -11.06 3.83 -2.67
CA PRO A 257 -10.92 3.19 -1.38
C PRO A 257 -12.23 2.56 -0.92
N PHE A 258 -12.14 1.42 -0.24
CA PHE A 258 -13.29 0.81 0.44
C PHE A 258 -13.49 1.41 1.84
N LEU A 259 -12.38 1.60 2.57
CA LEU A 259 -12.38 2.19 3.90
C LEU A 259 -12.44 3.72 3.80
N SER A 260 -13.24 4.34 4.67
CA SER A 260 -13.16 5.76 4.94
C SER A 260 -11.83 6.13 5.62
N ASP A 261 -11.49 7.43 5.64
CA ASP A 261 -10.28 7.93 6.30
C ASP A 261 -10.28 7.58 7.80
N LYS A 262 -11.43 7.67 8.46
CA LYS A 262 -11.58 7.35 9.88
C LYS A 262 -11.41 5.84 10.14
N GLU A 263 -11.99 4.99 9.31
CA GLU A 263 -11.83 3.54 9.47
C GLU A 263 -10.39 3.10 9.22
N ALA A 264 -9.74 3.66 8.19
CA ALA A 264 -8.35 3.35 7.87
C ALA A 264 -7.40 3.76 9.00
N ILE A 265 -7.59 4.93 9.60
CA ILE A 265 -6.74 5.40 10.70
C ILE A 265 -7.00 4.63 12.00
N ASP A 266 -8.24 4.22 12.28
CA ASP A 266 -8.58 3.40 13.44
C ASP A 266 -7.99 2.00 13.33
N ILE A 267 -8.11 1.35 12.17
CA ILE A 267 -7.46 0.05 11.92
C ILE A 267 -5.95 0.18 12.09
N ALA A 268 -5.34 1.23 11.53
CA ALA A 268 -3.91 1.45 11.67
C ALA A 268 -3.47 1.68 13.13
N ALA A 269 -4.28 2.41 13.89
CA ALA A 269 -4.07 2.62 15.32
C ALA A 269 -4.16 1.31 16.12
N PHE A 270 -5.14 0.46 15.83
CA PHE A 270 -5.25 -0.87 16.43
C PHE A 270 -4.03 -1.74 16.10
N VAL A 271 -3.74 -1.93 14.80
CA VAL A 271 -2.65 -2.79 14.33
C VAL A 271 -1.31 -2.37 14.93
N ASN A 272 -1.02 -1.07 15.00
CA ASN A 272 0.24 -0.55 15.51
C ASN A 272 0.24 -0.22 17.02
N ASN A 273 -0.74 -0.69 17.78
CA ASN A 273 -0.78 -0.49 19.22
C ASN A 273 0.13 -1.47 19.97
N ASP A 274 1.38 -1.08 20.22
CA ASP A 274 2.37 -1.94 20.88
C ASP A 274 2.06 -2.24 22.35
N LYS A 275 1.10 -1.54 22.97
CA LYS A 275 0.60 -1.91 24.31
C LYS A 275 -0.20 -3.22 24.29
N VAL A 276 -0.78 -3.57 23.14
CA VAL A 276 -1.62 -4.76 22.95
C VAL A 276 -0.90 -5.80 22.08
N HIS A 277 -0.09 -5.35 21.12
CA HIS A 277 0.56 -6.19 20.13
C HIS A 277 2.08 -6.17 20.30
N SER A 278 2.66 -7.28 20.76
CA SER A 278 4.11 -7.41 20.84
C SER A 278 4.76 -7.45 19.45
N ARG A 279 5.97 -6.91 19.34
CA ARG A 279 6.76 -6.85 18.10
C ARG A 279 8.27 -6.94 18.42
N PRO A 280 9.11 -7.26 17.42
CA PRO A 280 10.54 -7.06 17.53
C PRO A 280 10.86 -5.59 17.81
N ASN A 281 11.80 -5.34 18.72
CA ASN A 281 12.24 -3.99 19.04
C ASN A 281 13.41 -3.57 18.13
N PRO A 282 13.39 -2.33 17.61
CA PRO A 282 14.52 -1.83 16.88
C PRO A 282 15.70 -1.59 17.82
N LYS A 283 16.92 -1.70 17.28
CA LYS A 283 18.14 -1.34 18.02
C LYS A 283 18.19 0.15 18.38
N ASN A 284 17.52 0.98 17.58
CA ASN A 284 17.49 2.44 17.71
C ASN A 284 16.20 3.03 17.14
N PHE A 285 15.86 4.25 17.56
CA PHE A 285 14.69 5.01 17.11
C PHE A 285 15.14 6.23 16.30
N ASP A 286 15.98 6.00 15.29
CA ASP A 286 16.79 7.04 14.64
C ASP A 286 15.97 8.22 14.12
N TYR A 287 16.28 9.41 14.65
CA TYR A 287 15.99 10.74 14.14
C TYR A 287 17.00 11.67 14.83
N PRO A 288 18.22 11.82 14.29
CA PRO A 288 19.27 12.60 14.95
C PRO A 288 18.90 14.09 15.06
N HIS A 289 18.01 14.57 14.20
CA HIS A 289 17.46 15.93 14.25
C HIS A 289 15.98 15.87 14.66
N ILE A 290 15.69 16.18 15.92
CA ILE A 290 14.34 16.06 16.50
C ILE A 290 13.27 16.86 15.74
N ALA A 291 13.65 18.00 15.15
CA ALA A 291 12.77 18.87 14.37
C ALA A 291 12.32 18.27 13.03
N GLU A 292 12.95 17.18 12.59
CA GLU A 292 12.62 16.49 11.35
C GLU A 292 11.88 15.16 11.60
N LYS A 293 11.65 14.83 12.87
CA LYS A 293 10.91 13.63 13.26
C LYS A 293 9.50 13.71 12.73
N ALA A 294 9.01 12.60 12.16
CA ALA A 294 7.65 12.56 11.70
C ALA A 294 6.66 12.70 12.86
N ILE A 295 5.57 13.44 12.66
CA ILE A 295 4.58 13.72 13.71
C ILE A 295 3.84 12.47 14.19
N ASP A 296 3.84 11.39 13.40
CA ASP A 296 3.22 10.11 13.74
C ASP A 296 4.24 9.04 14.19
N TYR A 297 5.45 9.48 14.54
CA TYR A 297 6.46 8.63 15.16
C TYR A 297 6.40 8.77 16.67
N ASP A 298 5.93 7.73 17.35
CA ASP A 298 5.55 7.72 18.77
C ASP A 298 6.70 7.46 19.75
N HIS A 299 7.92 7.81 19.36
CA HIS A 299 9.10 7.69 20.23
C HIS A 299 9.78 9.05 20.39
N GLY A 300 9.76 9.57 21.62
CA GLY A 300 10.40 10.83 21.99
C GLY A 300 11.94 10.77 21.90
N PRO A 301 12.63 11.89 22.14
CA PRO A 301 12.08 13.23 22.41
C PRO A 301 11.43 13.88 21.18
N PHE A 302 10.50 14.81 21.38
CA PHE A 302 9.80 15.55 20.32
C PHE A 302 10.27 17.00 20.25
N ALA A 303 10.06 17.65 19.10
CA ALA A 303 10.35 19.08 18.92
C ALA A 303 9.23 19.99 19.47
N ASP A 304 8.19 19.40 20.05
CA ASP A 304 6.99 20.05 20.57
C ASP A 304 6.66 19.49 21.96
N THR A 305 5.49 19.89 22.48
CA THR A 305 5.01 19.51 23.82
C THR A 305 3.91 18.45 23.79
N PHE A 306 3.61 17.86 22.62
CA PHE A 306 2.57 16.85 22.52
C PHE A 306 3.06 15.53 23.13
N SER A 307 2.12 14.79 23.71
CA SER A 307 2.42 13.51 24.36
C SER A 307 2.74 12.42 23.33
N VAL A 308 3.42 11.36 23.78
CA VAL A 308 3.61 10.13 22.99
C VAL A 308 2.28 9.58 22.45
N ALA A 309 1.22 9.61 23.26
CA ALA A 309 -0.11 9.16 22.85
C ALA A 309 -0.70 10.02 21.71
N GLN A 310 -0.48 11.34 21.74
CA GLN A 310 -0.91 12.24 20.67
C GLN A 310 -0.09 12.04 19.39
N HIS A 311 1.22 11.79 19.49
CA HIS A 311 2.01 11.38 18.33
C HIS A 311 1.59 10.00 17.79
N LYS A 312 1.10 9.10 18.63
CA LYS A 312 0.68 7.76 18.19
C LYS A 312 -0.72 7.73 17.58
N PHE A 313 -1.68 8.46 18.14
CA PHE A 313 -3.09 8.32 17.78
C PHE A 313 -3.73 9.63 17.32
N GLY A 314 -3.02 10.77 17.42
CA GLY A 314 -3.57 12.08 17.15
C GLY A 314 -4.43 12.62 18.30
N PRO A 315 -5.36 13.56 18.02
CA PRO A 315 -5.64 14.15 16.71
C PRO A 315 -4.38 14.80 16.12
N TYR A 316 -4.12 14.57 14.83
CA TYR A 316 -2.88 15.03 14.18
C TYR A 316 -2.93 16.48 13.75
N GLN A 317 -4.12 17.00 13.45
CA GLN A 317 -4.31 18.37 12.94
C GLN A 317 -3.77 19.44 13.92
N PRO A 318 -4.01 19.36 15.24
CA PRO A 318 -3.39 20.27 16.20
C PRO A 318 -1.85 20.26 16.21
N ILE A 319 -1.23 19.09 15.99
CA ILE A 319 0.24 18.96 15.90
C ILE A 319 0.73 19.66 14.63
N ILE A 320 0.07 19.40 13.49
CA ILE A 320 0.37 20.03 12.20
C ILE A 320 0.29 21.55 12.30
N ASP A 321 -0.77 22.08 12.92
CA ASP A 321 -0.98 23.52 13.03
C ASP A 321 0.02 24.17 13.98
N TYR A 322 0.34 23.52 15.09
CA TYR A 322 1.42 23.97 15.99
C TYR A 322 2.76 24.09 15.25
N TRP A 323 3.14 23.05 14.49
CA TRP A 323 4.40 23.04 13.75
C TRP A 323 4.44 24.16 12.71
N LYS A 324 3.37 24.33 11.92
CA LYS A 324 3.26 25.43 10.95
C LYS A 324 3.37 26.80 11.62
N ALA A 325 2.71 27.01 12.75
CA ALA A 325 2.75 28.26 13.51
C ALA A 325 4.16 28.57 14.07
N LYS A 326 4.99 27.54 14.26
CA LYS A 326 6.40 27.67 14.68
C LYS A 326 7.39 27.72 13.52
N GLY A 327 6.92 27.73 12.27
CA GLY A 327 7.78 27.69 11.08
C GLY A 327 8.46 26.33 10.85
N LEU A 328 8.03 25.29 11.55
CA LEU A 328 8.48 23.92 11.33
C LEU A 328 7.68 23.27 10.21
N LYS A 329 8.30 22.34 9.49
CA LYS A 329 7.64 21.58 8.41
C LYS A 329 7.08 20.28 8.98
N PRO A 330 5.76 20.09 9.06
CA PRO A 330 5.18 18.81 9.46
C PRO A 330 5.60 17.72 8.47
N VAL A 331 6.11 16.61 8.98
CA VAL A 331 6.47 15.43 8.18
C VAL A 331 5.61 14.27 8.65
N TYR A 332 4.94 13.60 7.71
CA TYR A 332 4.19 12.37 7.95
C TYR A 332 4.20 11.48 6.72
#